data_AF-A0A8H5ANX9-F1
#
_entry.id   AF-A0A8H5ANX9-F1
#
_cell.length_a   1.000
_cell.length_b   1.000
_cell.length_c   1.000
_cell.angle_alpha   90.00
_cell.angle_beta   90.00
_cell.angle_gamma   90.00
#
_symmetry.space_group_name_H-M   'P 1'
#
loop_
_entity.id
_entity.type
_entity.pdbx_description
1 polymer ?
#
loop_
_entity_poly.entity_id
_entity_poly.type
_entity_poly.pdbx_seq_one_letter_code
_entity_poly.pdbx_strand_id
1 'polypeptide(L)'
;MGSAVYPKFEVGDHVALMEFALTQAKKSPPAANKFCVGAVLVDAAKGRVISTGYSLEYPRDYKGDPGTTHAEQCCFIKIADEHNLPEGRIHEVLPTDTSLYTTMEPCNERLSGNMTCVTRILRLKSAIKTVYVGIREPGTFIANNDGQQRLEANGQSGMSVGVCHANQEHGCKITSIKSHGVSFWAKTGRIDVLLGDGTPQSFFIKVLSKETGMNMAKAEFHSMSAIHEVLPEFAPNPIAWGTYETTTDTHFFVCEFREMKQGMPDPDKFASLLSTMHQKSVSPPDKFGFHTTTYAGNLPQYVAWEDSWETFFAKSMRRALDLEIEMKGNSDELDVLSEALFKKVIPRLLRPLESDGRTVKPSLVHGDLWHANAGIDAQSNQPLIFDACCFFAHSEYEFGQWRPACNRFGDEYIAAYNKLAQISAPKEDFEGRLDLYRLRFDTHVSALFVDDETLRTQ
;
A
#
# COMPACT_ATOMS: atom_id res chain seq x y z
N MET A 1 23.08 31.59 15.57
CA MET A 1 22.17 30.43 15.52
C MET A 1 23.03 29.20 15.33
N GLY A 2 22.83 28.15 16.12
CA GLY A 2 23.70 26.97 16.08
C GLY A 2 23.57 26.25 14.74
N SER A 3 24.70 25.98 14.08
CA SER A 3 24.79 25.07 12.93
C SER A 3 24.04 23.79 13.27
N ALA A 4 23.05 23.41 12.47
CA ALA A 4 22.39 22.12 12.61
C ALA A 4 23.48 21.02 12.58
N VAL A 5 23.51 20.17 13.60
CA VAL A 5 24.47 19.06 13.67
C VAL A 5 23.86 17.90 12.91
N TYR A 6 24.31 17.70 11.68
CA TYR A 6 23.91 16.56 10.87
C TYR A 6 24.75 15.31 11.22
N PRO A 7 24.23 14.10 10.97
CA PRO A 7 25.02 12.87 11.05
C PRO A 7 26.23 12.93 10.10
N LYS A 8 27.30 12.22 10.45
CA LYS A 8 28.45 12.00 9.57
C LYS A 8 28.20 10.77 8.72
N PHE A 9 28.48 10.86 7.43
CA PHE A 9 28.38 9.75 6.48
C PHE A 9 29.76 9.44 5.91
N GLU A 10 29.99 8.19 5.52
CA GLU A 10 31.18 7.82 4.77
C GLU A 10 31.12 8.44 3.36
N VAL A 11 32.27 8.85 2.85
CA VAL A 11 32.37 9.42 1.50
C VAL A 11 31.97 8.35 0.48
N GLY A 12 30.96 8.63 -0.34
CA GLY A 12 30.45 7.70 -1.35
C GLY A 12 29.37 6.73 -0.86
N ASP A 13 28.93 6.81 0.40
CA ASP A 13 27.81 6.01 0.90
C ASP A 13 26.46 6.58 0.44
N HIS A 14 26.15 6.33 -0.83
CA HIS A 14 24.95 6.84 -1.48
C HIS A 14 23.67 6.26 -0.88
N VAL A 15 23.72 5.03 -0.34
CA VAL A 15 22.56 4.37 0.24
C VAL A 15 22.21 4.99 1.58
N ALA A 16 23.16 5.15 2.50
CA ALA A 16 22.89 5.79 3.79
C ALA A 16 22.41 7.24 3.63
N LEU A 17 22.93 7.96 2.63
CA LEU A 17 22.46 9.31 2.29
C LEU A 17 21.03 9.33 1.72
N MET A 18 20.65 8.33 0.91
CA MET A 18 19.28 8.17 0.41
C MET A 18 18.31 7.73 1.52
N GLU A 19 18.73 6.83 2.41
CA GLU A 19 17.97 6.48 3.61
C GLU A 19 17.76 7.70 4.51
N PHE A 20 18.78 8.53 4.67
CA PHE A 20 18.64 9.78 5.39
C PHE A 20 17.67 10.74 4.69
N ALA A 21 17.65 10.81 3.36
CA ALA A 21 16.64 11.55 2.61
C ALA A 21 15.22 11.00 2.87
N LEU A 22 15.04 9.67 2.95
CA LEU A 22 13.78 9.04 3.34
C LEU A 22 13.36 9.43 4.76
N THR A 23 14.29 9.58 5.72
CA THR A 23 13.94 10.09 7.06
C THR A 23 13.43 11.53 7.03
N GLN A 24 13.89 12.36 6.09
CA GLN A 24 13.34 13.70 5.89
C GLN A 24 11.96 13.63 5.25
N ALA A 25 11.76 12.75 4.26
CA ALA A 25 10.46 12.54 3.62
C ALA A 25 9.35 12.20 4.63
N LYS A 26 9.67 11.40 5.66
CA LYS A 26 8.75 11.04 6.77
C LYS A 26 8.27 12.24 7.60
N LYS A 27 8.93 13.40 7.52
CA LYS A 27 8.51 14.65 8.19
C LYS A 27 7.48 15.44 7.39
N SER A 28 7.31 15.13 6.09
CA SER A 28 6.29 15.76 5.26
C SER A 28 4.90 15.28 5.68
N PRO A 29 3.94 16.18 5.94
CA PRO A 29 2.58 15.78 6.26
C PRO A 29 1.94 15.10 5.04
N PRO A 30 1.33 13.90 5.17
CA PRO A 30 0.71 13.20 4.05
C PRO A 30 -0.52 13.97 3.53
N ALA A 31 -0.77 13.93 2.22
CA ALA A 31 -2.01 14.44 1.62
C ALA A 31 -2.30 13.70 0.30
N ALA A 32 -3.59 13.58 -0.06
CA ALA A 32 -4.05 12.77 -1.19
C ALA A 32 -3.59 13.27 -2.58
N ASN A 33 -3.11 14.52 -2.68
CA ASN A 33 -2.76 15.18 -3.94
C ASN A 33 -1.27 15.47 -4.09
N LYS A 34 -0.39 14.81 -3.33
CA LYS A 34 1.05 15.01 -3.39
C LYS A 34 1.83 13.81 -2.86
N PHE A 35 3.11 13.74 -3.19
CA PHE A 35 4.04 12.81 -2.58
C PHE A 35 4.80 13.45 -1.40
N CYS A 36 5.09 12.65 -0.37
CA CYS A 36 6.03 13.01 0.69
C CYS A 36 7.44 12.79 0.18
N VAL A 37 8.12 13.88 -0.19
CA VAL A 37 9.49 13.84 -0.75
C VAL A 37 10.46 14.38 0.29
N GLY A 38 11.65 13.79 0.36
CA GLY A 38 12.76 14.24 1.18
C GLY A 38 13.99 14.50 0.30
N ALA A 39 14.81 15.45 0.70
CA ALA A 39 16.04 15.82 0.00
C ALA A 39 17.19 16.12 0.97
N VAL A 40 18.41 15.85 0.53
CA VAL A 40 19.65 16.08 1.28
C VAL A 40 20.71 16.63 0.33
N LEU A 41 21.29 17.77 0.69
CA LEU A 41 22.40 18.40 -0.03
C LEU A 41 23.71 18.08 0.69
N VAL A 42 24.72 17.60 -0.02
CA VAL A 42 25.92 16.99 0.56
C VAL A 42 27.19 17.55 -0.09
N ASP A 43 28.19 17.88 0.74
CA ASP A 43 29.58 18.10 0.35
C ASP A 43 30.19 16.72 0.06
N ALA A 44 30.14 16.28 -1.20
CA ALA A 44 30.40 14.90 -1.58
C ALA A 44 31.86 14.50 -1.27
N ALA A 45 32.80 15.41 -1.49
CA ALA A 45 34.21 15.24 -1.15
C ALA A 45 34.47 14.96 0.35
N LYS A 46 33.53 15.33 1.23
CA LYS A 46 33.66 15.17 2.70
C LYS A 46 32.60 14.30 3.35
N GLY A 47 31.62 13.78 2.58
CA GLY A 47 30.49 13.02 3.12
C GLY A 47 29.65 13.82 4.11
N ARG A 48 29.64 15.15 4.00
CA ARG A 48 29.02 16.04 5.01
C ARG A 48 27.73 16.64 4.47
N VAL A 49 26.63 16.43 5.18
CA VAL A 49 25.37 17.10 4.89
C VAL A 49 25.50 18.60 5.10
N ILE A 50 25.08 19.35 4.08
CA ILE A 50 25.04 20.82 4.04
C ILE A 50 23.64 21.31 4.43
N SER A 51 22.61 20.69 3.84
CA SER A 51 21.22 21.09 4.04
C SER A 51 20.30 19.88 3.87
N THR A 52 19.12 19.94 4.45
CA THR A 52 18.06 18.96 4.25
C THR A 52 16.77 19.65 3.84
N GLY A 53 15.82 18.89 3.32
CA GLY A 53 14.52 19.43 2.95
C GLY A 53 13.46 18.34 2.91
N TYR A 54 12.21 18.73 3.15
CA TYR A 54 11.06 17.87 2.90
C TYR A 54 9.89 18.67 2.34
N SER A 55 8.97 17.99 1.64
CA SER A 55 7.77 18.62 1.09
C SER A 55 6.96 19.33 2.18
N LEU A 56 6.53 20.58 1.91
CA LEU A 56 5.81 21.44 2.85
C LEU A 56 6.54 21.80 4.15
N GLU A 57 7.87 21.78 4.14
CA GLU A 57 8.63 22.25 5.31
C GLU A 57 8.36 23.73 5.64
N TYR A 58 8.08 24.54 4.62
CA TYR A 58 7.76 25.96 4.77
C TYR A 58 6.29 26.24 4.46
N PRO A 59 5.70 27.28 5.10
CA PRO A 59 4.32 27.69 4.83
C PRO A 59 4.16 28.19 3.38
N ARG A 60 2.91 28.19 2.89
CA ARG A 60 2.55 28.88 1.65
C ARG A 60 2.91 30.36 1.75
N ASP A 61 3.23 30.98 0.62
CA ASP A 61 3.64 32.38 0.51
C ASP A 61 4.97 32.70 1.19
N TYR A 62 5.80 31.70 1.53
CA TYR A 62 7.14 31.93 2.04
C TYR A 62 7.96 32.78 1.06
N LYS A 63 8.27 34.01 1.46
CA LYS A 63 8.94 35.05 0.64
C LYS A 63 8.27 35.28 -0.73
N GLY A 64 6.94 35.21 -0.78
CA GLY A 64 6.16 35.50 -1.98
C GLY A 64 6.08 34.33 -2.98
N ASP A 65 6.38 33.10 -2.55
CA ASP A 65 6.10 31.89 -3.32
C ASP A 65 4.63 31.46 -3.12
N PRO A 66 3.72 31.67 -4.11
CA PRO A 66 2.29 31.39 -3.98
C PRO A 66 1.94 29.90 -3.90
N GLY A 67 2.93 29.02 -3.98
CA GLY A 67 2.77 27.58 -3.97
C GLY A 67 3.29 26.91 -2.70
N THR A 68 3.34 25.59 -2.75
CA THR A 68 3.89 24.74 -1.69
C THR A 68 5.35 24.41 -1.94
N THR A 69 6.21 24.42 -0.93
CA THR A 69 7.64 24.11 -1.12
C THR A 69 7.87 22.61 -1.36
N HIS A 70 8.75 22.32 -2.32
CA HIS A 70 9.26 20.96 -2.58
C HIS A 70 10.54 20.70 -1.79
N ALA A 71 10.88 19.43 -1.57
CA ALA A 71 12.02 19.04 -0.74
C ALA A 71 13.35 19.65 -1.21
N GLU A 72 13.65 19.62 -2.52
CA GLU A 72 14.86 20.21 -3.07
C GLU A 72 14.90 21.73 -2.88
N GLN A 73 13.75 22.38 -3.07
CA GLN A 73 13.59 23.82 -2.85
C GLN A 73 13.86 24.19 -1.37
N CYS A 74 13.38 23.38 -0.42
CA CYS A 74 13.62 23.59 1.00
C CYS A 74 15.11 23.55 1.36
N CYS A 75 15.89 22.64 0.75
CA CYS A 75 17.35 22.61 0.91
C CYS A 75 17.99 23.94 0.53
N PHE A 76 17.58 24.50 -0.62
CA PHE A 76 18.15 25.73 -1.16
C PHE A 76 17.72 26.97 -0.39
N ILE A 77 16.47 27.04 0.05
CA ILE A 77 15.96 28.12 0.91
C ILE A 77 16.81 28.26 2.18
N LYS A 78 17.13 27.14 2.86
CA LYS A 78 17.93 27.18 4.09
C LYS A 78 19.30 27.80 3.89
N ILE A 79 19.99 27.44 2.80
CA ILE A 79 21.33 27.98 2.48
C ILE A 79 21.23 29.45 2.06
N ALA A 80 20.23 29.80 1.25
CA ALA A 80 19.95 31.19 0.87
C ALA A 80 19.74 32.08 2.11
N ASP A 81 18.95 31.60 3.07
CA ASP A 81 18.64 32.34 4.30
C ASP A 81 19.84 32.42 5.25
N GLU A 82 20.57 31.32 5.43
CA GLU A 82 21.78 31.28 6.27
C GLU A 82 22.86 32.24 5.80
N HIS A 83 23.04 32.37 4.48
CA HIS A 83 24.07 33.21 3.87
C HIS A 83 23.57 34.58 3.37
N ASN A 84 22.28 34.89 3.57
CA ASN A 84 21.63 36.10 3.07
C ASN A 84 21.85 36.33 1.55
N LEU A 85 21.67 35.26 0.77
CA LEU A 85 21.80 35.26 -0.70
C LEU A 85 20.45 34.92 -1.35
N PRO A 86 20.16 35.44 -2.56
CA PRO A 86 19.04 34.91 -3.33
C PRO A 86 19.35 33.46 -3.77
N GLU A 87 18.31 32.63 -3.93
CA GLU A 87 18.47 31.20 -4.24
C GLU A 87 19.37 30.94 -5.47
N GLY A 88 19.29 31.76 -6.51
CA GLY A 88 20.13 31.63 -7.71
C GLY A 88 21.63 31.88 -7.49
N ARG A 89 22.02 32.47 -6.35
CA ARG A 89 23.40 32.79 -6.00
C ARG A 89 23.99 31.88 -4.92
N ILE A 90 23.26 30.88 -4.42
CA ILE A 90 23.80 29.99 -3.38
C ILE A 90 24.99 29.16 -3.87
N HIS A 91 25.17 29.01 -5.18
CA HIS A 91 26.36 28.37 -5.77
C HIS A 91 27.67 29.06 -5.35
N GLU A 92 27.64 30.32 -4.90
CA GLU A 92 28.81 31.06 -4.40
C GLU A 92 29.31 30.56 -3.03
N VAL A 93 28.44 29.89 -2.26
CA VAL A 93 28.73 29.39 -0.91
C VAL A 93 28.69 27.88 -0.80
N LEU A 94 28.17 27.19 -1.82
CA LEU A 94 28.17 25.73 -1.89
C LEU A 94 29.58 25.21 -2.21
N PRO A 95 30.00 24.08 -1.61
CA PRO A 95 31.19 23.35 -2.05
C PRO A 95 31.13 23.03 -3.55
N THR A 96 32.29 23.04 -4.21
CA THR A 96 32.39 22.80 -5.66
C THR A 96 32.00 21.37 -6.08
N ASP A 97 32.04 20.43 -5.14
CA ASP A 97 31.65 19.04 -5.32
C ASP A 97 30.38 18.73 -4.48
N THR A 98 29.30 19.44 -4.81
CA THR A 98 28.02 19.25 -4.11
C THR A 98 27.19 18.19 -4.83
N SER A 99 26.65 17.24 -4.06
CA SER A 99 25.65 16.27 -4.53
C SER A 99 24.29 16.51 -3.89
N LEU A 100 23.22 16.32 -4.65
CA LEU A 100 21.85 16.38 -4.18
C LEU A 100 21.26 14.98 -4.20
N TYR A 101 20.71 14.53 -3.08
CA TYR A 101 19.94 13.30 -2.97
C TYR A 101 18.47 13.67 -2.81
N THR A 102 17.59 13.11 -3.63
CA THR A 102 16.14 13.30 -3.54
C THR A 102 15.43 11.95 -3.66
N THR A 103 14.44 11.72 -2.81
CA THR A 103 13.73 10.43 -2.77
C THR A 103 12.86 10.21 -4.00
N MET A 104 12.56 11.25 -4.77
CA MET A 104 11.71 11.21 -5.96
C MET A 104 12.30 12.08 -7.07
N GLU A 105 12.02 11.73 -8.32
CA GLU A 105 12.45 12.49 -9.48
C GLU A 105 12.06 13.98 -9.39
N PRO A 106 13.03 14.91 -9.55
CA PRO A 106 12.74 16.34 -9.56
C PRO A 106 11.73 16.69 -10.64
N CYS A 107 10.71 17.48 -10.30
CA CYS A 107 9.68 17.85 -11.25
C CYS A 107 10.22 18.72 -12.40
N ASN A 108 9.71 18.46 -13.60
CA ASN A 108 9.92 19.23 -14.83
C ASN A 108 8.80 20.25 -15.12
N GLU A 109 7.67 20.13 -14.42
CA GLU A 109 6.47 20.97 -14.49
C GLU A 109 5.88 21.14 -13.09
N ARG A 110 5.15 22.25 -12.85
CA ARG A 110 4.45 22.49 -11.58
C ARG A 110 3.07 23.04 -11.84
N LEU A 111 2.05 22.39 -11.26
CA LEU A 111 0.66 22.88 -11.27
C LEU A 111 0.51 24.29 -10.66
N SER A 112 1.42 24.68 -9.74
CA SER A 112 1.43 26.03 -9.18
C SER A 112 1.98 27.11 -10.13
N GLY A 113 2.57 26.74 -11.27
CA GLY A 113 3.26 27.65 -12.18
C GLY A 113 4.64 28.12 -11.68
N ASN A 114 5.08 27.65 -10.52
CA ASN A 114 6.39 28.01 -9.96
C ASN A 114 7.55 27.38 -10.73
N MET A 115 8.75 27.92 -10.48
CA MET A 115 9.99 27.33 -10.96
C MET A 115 10.12 25.87 -10.50
N THR A 116 10.43 25.01 -11.46
CA THR A 116 10.51 23.56 -11.32
C THR A 116 11.80 23.14 -10.61
N CYS A 117 11.81 22.00 -9.92
CA CYS A 117 12.99 21.52 -9.21
C CYS A 117 14.18 21.33 -10.18
N VAL A 118 13.93 20.78 -11.38
CA VAL A 118 14.93 20.66 -12.44
C VAL A 118 15.54 22.02 -12.81
N THR A 119 14.72 23.06 -12.98
CA THR A 119 15.22 24.41 -13.31
C THR A 119 16.07 24.99 -12.19
N ARG A 120 15.67 24.79 -10.92
CA ARG A 120 16.43 25.25 -9.75
C ARG A 120 17.79 24.57 -9.68
N ILE A 121 17.84 23.26 -9.86
CA ILE A 121 19.07 22.46 -9.88
C ILE A 121 19.99 22.94 -11.01
N LEU A 122 19.48 23.10 -12.23
CA LEU A 122 20.26 23.51 -13.40
C LEU A 122 20.87 24.91 -13.24
N ARG A 123 20.21 25.83 -12.52
CA ARG A 123 20.78 27.15 -12.20
C ARG A 123 21.99 27.08 -11.26
N LEU A 124 22.16 25.96 -10.55
CA LEU A 124 23.24 25.71 -9.59
C LEU A 124 24.29 24.71 -10.10
N LYS A 125 24.28 24.38 -11.39
CA LYS A 125 25.19 23.39 -12.01
C LYS A 125 26.69 23.69 -11.86
N SER A 126 27.06 24.92 -11.52
CA SER A 126 28.45 25.26 -11.20
C SER A 126 28.94 24.56 -9.93
N ALA A 127 28.04 24.32 -8.95
CA ALA A 127 28.33 23.68 -7.68
C ALA A 127 27.72 22.28 -7.53
N ILE A 128 26.47 22.06 -7.99
CA ILE A 128 25.81 20.74 -7.93
C ILE A 128 26.30 19.90 -9.12
N LYS A 129 27.08 18.86 -8.82
CA LYS A 129 27.68 17.97 -9.83
C LYS A 129 26.87 16.70 -10.04
N THR A 130 26.25 16.18 -9.00
CA THR A 130 25.49 14.93 -9.09
C THR A 130 24.13 15.07 -8.44
N VAL A 131 23.11 14.55 -9.11
CA VAL A 131 21.77 14.39 -8.53
C VAL A 131 21.47 12.89 -8.42
N TYR A 132 21.29 12.42 -7.19
CA TYR A 132 20.88 11.07 -6.88
C TYR A 132 19.36 11.01 -6.69
N VAL A 133 18.69 10.18 -7.48
CA VAL A 133 17.24 10.02 -7.48
C VAL A 133 16.87 8.65 -6.93
N GLY A 134 15.95 8.60 -5.95
CA GLY A 134 15.47 7.35 -5.34
C GLY A 134 14.50 6.58 -6.23
N ILE A 135 13.34 7.19 -6.54
CA ILE A 135 12.36 6.63 -7.48
C ILE A 135 12.02 7.61 -8.59
N ARG A 136 11.67 7.10 -9.77
CA ARG A 136 11.04 7.91 -10.82
C ARG A 136 9.64 8.34 -10.38
N GLU A 137 9.22 9.53 -10.78
CA GLU A 137 7.87 10.00 -10.42
C GLU A 137 6.84 9.05 -11.07
N PRO A 138 5.99 8.37 -10.28
CA PRO A 138 4.91 7.58 -10.85
C PRO A 138 3.99 8.52 -11.64
N GLY A 139 3.44 8.07 -12.78
CA GLY A 139 2.58 8.88 -13.67
C GLY A 139 1.24 9.36 -13.08
N THR A 140 1.14 9.47 -11.75
CA THR A 140 -0.04 9.79 -10.95
C THR A 140 -0.41 11.27 -10.98
N PHE A 141 0.55 12.20 -11.06
CA PHE A 141 0.28 13.64 -11.05
C PHE A 141 0.78 14.39 -12.29
N ILE A 142 1.85 13.90 -12.92
CA ILE A 142 2.37 14.40 -14.19
C ILE A 142 2.50 13.19 -15.12
N ALA A 143 1.74 13.18 -16.22
CA ALA A 143 1.70 12.04 -17.13
C ALA A 143 3.05 11.78 -17.82
N ASN A 144 3.89 12.81 -17.97
CA ASN A 144 5.23 12.75 -18.57
C ASN A 144 6.23 13.63 -17.78
N ASN A 145 6.77 13.14 -16.66
CA ASN A 145 7.93 13.77 -16.04
C ASN A 145 9.20 13.33 -16.82
N ASP A 146 9.89 14.28 -17.47
CA ASP A 146 11.15 14.09 -18.19
C ASP A 146 12.34 14.66 -17.41
N GLY A 147 12.18 14.89 -16.11
CA GLY A 147 13.13 15.59 -15.26
C GLY A 147 14.53 14.96 -15.26
N GLN A 148 14.60 13.64 -15.15
CA GLN A 148 15.83 12.87 -15.30
C GLN A 148 16.47 13.12 -16.67
N GLN A 149 15.70 13.01 -17.75
CA GLN A 149 16.22 13.22 -19.12
C GLN A 149 16.75 14.64 -19.32
N ARG A 150 16.10 15.66 -18.74
CA ARG A 150 16.57 17.05 -18.82
C ARG A 150 17.86 17.29 -18.03
N LEU A 151 18.00 16.66 -16.86
CA LEU A 151 19.23 16.72 -16.07
C LEU A 151 20.37 15.99 -16.81
N GLU A 152 20.11 14.83 -17.39
CA GLU A 152 21.06 14.02 -18.18
C GLU A 152 21.46 14.68 -19.51
N ALA A 153 20.52 15.31 -20.22
CA ALA A 153 20.79 16.04 -21.47
C ALA A 153 21.73 17.24 -21.25
N ASN A 154 21.81 17.76 -20.03
CA ASN A 154 22.78 18.77 -19.62
C ASN A 154 24.13 18.18 -19.18
N GLY A 155 24.34 16.87 -19.31
CA GLY A 155 25.57 16.15 -18.95
C GLY A 155 26.82 16.62 -19.70
N GLN A 156 26.66 17.29 -20.84
CA GLN A 156 27.77 17.99 -21.53
C GLN A 156 28.32 19.21 -20.74
N SER A 157 27.64 19.63 -19.66
CA SER A 157 28.05 20.71 -18.75
C SER A 157 28.70 20.21 -17.44
N GLY A 158 28.93 18.90 -17.27
CA GLY A 158 29.58 18.34 -16.08
C GLY A 158 28.65 18.03 -14.90
N MET A 159 27.36 17.80 -15.15
CA MET A 159 26.40 17.32 -14.15
C MET A 159 25.97 15.88 -14.49
N SER A 160 26.03 14.96 -13.54
CA SER A 160 25.60 13.56 -13.68
C SER A 160 24.31 13.30 -12.91
N VAL A 161 23.50 12.35 -13.39
CA VAL A 161 22.35 11.83 -12.64
C VAL A 161 22.69 10.40 -12.23
N GLY A 162 22.73 10.16 -10.93
CA GLY A 162 22.81 8.82 -10.37
C GLY A 162 21.40 8.35 -10.05
N VAL A 163 21.02 7.16 -10.51
CA VAL A 163 19.84 6.49 -9.95
C VAL A 163 20.34 5.68 -8.78
N CYS A 164 19.97 6.09 -7.57
CA CYS A 164 20.11 5.21 -6.42
C CYS A 164 19.02 4.16 -6.55
N HIS A 165 19.26 3.10 -7.33
CA HIS A 165 18.50 1.89 -7.16
C HIS A 165 18.72 1.48 -5.71
N ALA A 166 17.66 1.54 -4.90
CA ALA A 166 17.66 0.99 -3.55
C ALA A 166 17.86 -0.55 -3.54
N ASN A 167 18.40 -1.14 -4.62
CA ASN A 167 18.76 -2.53 -4.75
C ASN A 167 19.87 -2.67 -5.78
N GLN A 168 21.13 -2.67 -5.32
CA GLN A 168 22.11 -3.68 -5.74
C GLN A 168 23.42 -3.70 -4.94
N GLU A 169 23.70 -2.73 -4.06
CA GLU A 169 24.93 -2.75 -3.24
C GLU A 169 24.68 -2.86 -1.73
N HIS A 170 23.59 -3.51 -1.33
CA HIS A 170 23.45 -4.09 0.01
C HIS A 170 23.28 -5.61 -0.11
N GLY A 171 24.36 -6.27 -0.54
CA GLY A 171 24.79 -7.61 -0.12
C GLY A 171 23.86 -8.82 -0.15
N CYS A 172 22.69 -8.77 -0.80
CA CYS A 172 21.79 -9.93 -0.82
C CYS A 172 22.15 -10.91 -1.96
N LYS A 173 22.66 -12.09 -1.62
CA LYS A 173 22.94 -13.19 -2.56
C LYS A 173 21.82 -14.22 -2.54
N ILE A 174 21.14 -14.40 -3.67
CA ILE A 174 20.17 -15.50 -3.83
C ILE A 174 20.91 -16.84 -3.77
N THR A 175 20.46 -17.72 -2.87
CA THR A 175 20.99 -19.07 -2.71
C THR A 175 20.07 -20.13 -3.31
N SER A 176 18.76 -19.89 -3.36
CA SER A 176 17.81 -20.83 -3.95
C SER A 176 16.52 -20.15 -4.41
N ILE A 177 15.90 -20.71 -5.44
CA ILE A 177 14.52 -20.41 -5.85
C ILE A 177 13.82 -21.74 -6.10
N LYS A 178 12.69 -21.98 -5.44
CA LYS A 178 11.92 -23.23 -5.57
C LYS A 178 10.44 -22.93 -5.70
N SER A 179 9.72 -23.76 -6.46
CA SER A 179 8.26 -23.76 -6.44
C SER A 179 7.75 -24.08 -5.03
N HIS A 180 6.74 -23.36 -4.56
CA HIS A 180 6.20 -23.54 -3.21
C HIS A 180 4.74 -23.09 -3.14
N GLY A 181 3.86 -23.90 -2.53
CA GLY A 181 2.44 -23.59 -2.39
C GLY A 181 1.63 -23.81 -3.67
N VAL A 182 0.35 -23.46 -3.62
CA VAL A 182 -0.61 -23.56 -4.73
C VAL A 182 -1.43 -22.27 -4.78
N SER A 183 -1.64 -21.74 -5.99
CA SER A 183 -2.57 -20.63 -6.24
C SER A 183 -3.30 -20.90 -7.56
N PHE A 184 -4.58 -20.53 -7.63
CA PHE A 184 -5.37 -20.62 -8.87
C PHE A 184 -4.91 -19.63 -9.94
N TRP A 185 -4.33 -18.50 -9.54
CA TRP A 185 -4.10 -17.34 -10.40
C TRP A 185 -2.63 -16.95 -10.55
N ALA A 186 -1.74 -17.55 -9.75
CA ALA A 186 -0.32 -17.20 -9.70
C ALA A 186 0.57 -18.45 -9.69
N LYS A 187 1.79 -18.30 -10.19
CA LYS A 187 2.89 -19.22 -9.87
C LYS A 187 3.54 -18.76 -8.58
N THR A 188 3.67 -19.67 -7.61
CA THR A 188 4.16 -19.35 -6.27
C THR A 188 5.52 -19.98 -6.00
N GLY A 189 6.35 -19.31 -5.22
CA GLY A 189 7.71 -19.78 -4.95
C GLY A 189 8.29 -19.29 -3.63
N ARG A 190 9.37 -19.95 -3.23
CA ARG A 190 10.25 -19.55 -2.12
C ARG A 190 11.58 -19.10 -2.70
N ILE A 191 12.06 -17.94 -2.25
CA ILE A 191 13.38 -17.39 -2.57
C ILE A 191 14.19 -17.39 -1.28
N ASP A 192 15.30 -18.12 -1.26
CA ASP A 192 16.25 -18.11 -0.15
C ASP A 192 17.44 -17.21 -0.51
N VAL A 193 17.84 -16.37 0.44
CA VAL A 193 18.94 -15.42 0.27
C VAL A 193 19.88 -15.42 1.47
N LEU A 194 21.10 -14.94 1.26
CA LEU A 194 22.01 -14.48 2.30
C LEU A 194 22.12 -12.96 2.19
N LEU A 195 21.78 -12.23 3.25
CA LEU A 195 21.95 -10.79 3.32
C LEU A 195 23.45 -10.41 3.36
N GLY A 196 23.75 -9.11 3.28
CA GLY A 196 25.14 -8.62 3.21
C GLY A 196 25.99 -8.93 4.44
N ASP A 197 25.36 -9.15 5.58
CA ASP A 197 25.97 -9.60 6.84
C ASP A 197 26.10 -11.13 6.94
N GLY A 198 25.66 -11.87 5.91
CA GLY A 198 25.62 -13.34 5.88
C GLY A 198 24.38 -13.94 6.54
N THR A 199 23.42 -13.14 7.02
CA THR A 199 22.19 -13.64 7.64
C THR A 199 21.30 -14.33 6.59
N PRO A 200 20.87 -15.59 6.80
CA PRO A 200 19.93 -16.24 5.90
C PRO A 200 18.52 -15.67 6.08
N GLN A 201 17.85 -15.38 4.96
CA GLN A 201 16.45 -14.96 4.94
C GLN A 201 15.71 -15.66 3.80
N SER A 202 14.41 -15.87 3.98
CA SER A 202 13.53 -16.47 2.98
C SER A 202 12.36 -15.55 2.67
N PHE A 203 11.96 -15.52 1.41
CA PHE A 203 10.82 -14.76 0.90
C PHE A 203 9.85 -15.67 0.15
N PHE A 204 8.56 -15.35 0.24
CA PHE A 204 7.53 -15.93 -0.60
C PHE A 204 7.28 -14.99 -1.78
N ILE A 205 7.12 -15.55 -2.98
CA ILE A 205 6.82 -14.80 -4.19
C ILE A 205 5.60 -15.38 -4.89
N LYS A 206 4.73 -14.48 -5.37
CA LYS A 206 3.70 -14.77 -6.38
C LYS A 206 4.09 -14.11 -7.68
N VAL A 207 3.98 -14.86 -8.77
CA VAL A 207 4.22 -14.38 -10.14
C VAL A 207 2.94 -14.51 -10.95
N LEU A 208 2.49 -13.39 -11.50
CA LEU A 208 1.25 -13.26 -12.25
C LEU A 208 1.53 -12.66 -13.63
N SER A 209 0.58 -12.77 -14.55
CA SER A 209 0.71 -12.25 -15.91
C SER A 209 -0.45 -11.34 -16.27
N LYS A 210 -0.24 -10.51 -17.29
CA LYS A 210 -1.21 -9.52 -17.79
C LYS A 210 -1.50 -8.40 -16.79
N GLU A 211 -2.20 -7.39 -17.30
CA GLU A 211 -2.65 -6.23 -16.52
C GLU A 211 -3.46 -6.64 -15.26
N THR A 212 -4.33 -7.64 -15.37
CA THR A 212 -5.04 -8.20 -14.19
C THR A 212 -4.07 -8.70 -13.13
N GLY A 213 -3.02 -9.41 -13.53
CA GLY A 213 -1.98 -9.89 -12.62
C GLY A 213 -1.19 -8.76 -11.95
N MET A 214 -0.92 -7.67 -12.68
CA MET A 214 -0.31 -6.46 -12.09
C MET A 214 -1.20 -5.86 -11.01
N ASN A 215 -2.49 -5.71 -11.30
CA ASN A 215 -3.45 -5.11 -10.39
C ASN A 215 -3.67 -5.98 -9.15
N MET A 216 -3.70 -7.31 -9.31
CA MET A 216 -3.76 -8.26 -8.20
C MET A 216 -2.52 -8.18 -7.30
N ALA A 217 -1.31 -8.18 -7.88
CA ALA A 217 -0.06 -8.08 -7.11
C ALA A 217 0.00 -6.77 -6.30
N LYS A 218 -0.36 -5.65 -6.93
CA LYS A 218 -0.47 -4.34 -6.27
C LYS A 218 -1.50 -4.35 -5.14
N ALA A 219 -2.68 -4.89 -5.40
CA ALA A 219 -3.77 -4.95 -4.44
C ALA A 219 -3.41 -5.77 -3.20
N GLU A 220 -2.83 -6.95 -3.39
CA GLU A 220 -2.39 -7.83 -2.31
C GLU A 220 -1.30 -7.14 -1.48
N PHE A 221 -0.31 -6.52 -2.12
CA PHE A 221 0.72 -5.74 -1.42
C PHE A 221 0.11 -4.67 -0.50
N HIS A 222 -0.83 -3.87 -1.00
CA HIS A 222 -1.48 -2.84 -0.20
C HIS A 222 -2.37 -3.41 0.91
N SER A 223 -3.05 -4.53 0.66
CA SER A 223 -3.90 -5.20 1.66
C SER A 223 -3.06 -5.76 2.81
N MET A 224 -2.02 -6.51 2.46
CA MET A 224 -1.07 -7.07 3.44
C MET A 224 -0.33 -5.97 4.20
N SER A 225 -0.01 -4.84 3.53
CA SER A 225 0.66 -3.70 4.19
C SER A 225 -0.26 -3.07 5.23
N ALA A 226 -1.55 -2.91 4.92
CA ALA A 226 -2.52 -2.36 5.85
C ALA A 226 -2.71 -3.27 7.08
N ILE A 227 -2.76 -4.60 6.89
CA ILE A 227 -2.83 -5.54 8.01
C ILE A 227 -1.55 -5.46 8.86
N HIS A 228 -0.38 -5.52 8.22
CA HIS A 228 0.90 -5.52 8.91
C HIS A 228 1.18 -4.20 9.66
N GLU A 229 0.70 -3.06 9.16
CA GLU A 229 0.78 -1.77 9.88
C GLU A 229 -0.03 -1.79 11.18
N VAL A 230 -1.17 -2.48 11.20
CA VAL A 230 -2.04 -2.58 12.38
C VAL A 230 -1.53 -3.64 13.36
N LEU A 231 -1.11 -4.80 12.85
CA LEU A 231 -0.76 -5.97 13.66
C LEU A 231 0.32 -6.83 12.97
N PRO A 232 1.61 -6.45 13.07
CA PRO A 232 2.72 -7.10 12.37
C PRO A 232 2.82 -8.61 12.59
N GLU A 233 2.45 -9.09 13.78
CA GLU A 233 2.53 -10.51 14.13
C GLU A 233 1.47 -11.40 13.47
N PHE A 234 0.41 -10.82 12.89
CA PHE A 234 -0.73 -11.57 12.38
C PHE A 234 -0.63 -11.88 10.88
N ALA A 235 0.27 -11.22 10.15
CA ALA A 235 0.44 -11.39 8.71
C ALA A 235 1.93 -11.32 8.32
N PRO A 236 2.37 -12.07 7.28
CA PRO A 236 3.72 -11.91 6.74
C PRO A 236 4.02 -10.48 6.30
N ASN A 237 5.22 -9.98 6.57
CA ASN A 237 5.62 -8.62 6.16
C ASN A 237 5.69 -8.51 4.63
N PRO A 238 4.86 -7.67 3.97
CA PRO A 238 4.97 -7.44 2.54
C PRO A 238 6.23 -6.64 2.21
N ILE A 239 7.00 -7.11 1.23
CA ILE A 239 8.31 -6.52 0.89
C ILE A 239 8.20 -5.66 -0.36
N ALA A 240 7.61 -6.19 -1.43
CA ALA A 240 7.53 -5.48 -2.70
C ALA A 240 6.45 -6.05 -3.63
N TRP A 241 6.06 -5.25 -4.60
CA TRP A 241 5.40 -5.72 -5.82
C TRP A 241 6.00 -4.99 -7.03
N GLY A 242 5.83 -5.53 -8.22
CA GLY A 242 6.34 -4.88 -9.43
C GLY A 242 6.19 -5.69 -10.69
N THR A 243 6.85 -5.22 -11.74
CA THR A 243 6.88 -5.84 -13.07
C THR A 243 8.31 -6.25 -13.40
N TYR A 244 8.47 -7.41 -14.03
CA TYR A 244 9.77 -7.88 -14.49
C TYR A 244 10.32 -6.93 -15.57
N GLU A 245 11.59 -6.56 -15.46
CA GLU A 245 12.22 -5.63 -16.39
C GLU A 245 12.26 -6.18 -17.82
N THR A 246 12.64 -7.45 -17.99
CA THR A 246 12.78 -8.08 -19.32
C THR A 246 11.49 -8.74 -19.83
N THR A 247 10.51 -8.93 -18.95
CA THR A 247 9.25 -9.63 -19.26
C THR A 247 8.09 -8.78 -18.78
N THR A 248 7.78 -7.73 -19.54
CA THR A 248 6.88 -6.63 -19.11
C THR A 248 5.44 -7.04 -18.85
N ASP A 249 5.00 -8.21 -19.33
CA ASP A 249 3.69 -8.80 -19.07
C ASP A 249 3.68 -9.72 -17.83
N THR A 250 4.76 -9.74 -17.05
CA THR A 250 4.91 -10.56 -15.85
C THR A 250 5.14 -9.68 -14.63
N HIS A 251 4.33 -9.91 -13.61
CA HIS A 251 4.27 -9.11 -12.39
C HIS A 251 4.51 -9.98 -11.17
N PHE A 252 4.93 -9.38 -10.06
CA PHE A 252 5.19 -10.09 -8.83
C PHE A 252 4.66 -9.38 -7.60
N PHE A 253 4.37 -10.17 -6.57
CA PHE A 253 4.25 -9.77 -5.17
C PHE A 253 5.23 -10.61 -4.35
N VAL A 254 5.95 -9.98 -3.43
CA VAL A 254 6.94 -10.62 -2.55
C VAL A 254 6.66 -10.21 -1.10
N CYS A 255 6.66 -11.18 -0.20
CA CYS A 255 6.57 -10.97 1.25
C CYS A 255 7.56 -11.86 2.01
N GLU A 256 7.68 -11.63 3.31
CA GLU A 256 8.38 -12.52 4.24
C GLU A 256 7.87 -13.96 4.08
N PHE A 257 8.80 -14.93 4.08
CA PHE A 257 8.42 -16.34 4.14
C PHE A 257 8.21 -16.78 5.59
N ARG A 258 6.99 -17.20 5.92
CA ARG A 258 6.66 -17.82 7.22
C ARG A 258 6.47 -19.31 7.04
N GLU A 259 7.24 -20.11 7.76
CA GLU A 259 6.99 -21.56 7.86
C GLU A 259 5.69 -21.79 8.63
N MET A 260 4.79 -22.60 8.09
CA MET A 260 3.47 -22.85 8.69
C MET A 260 3.26 -24.32 8.99
N LYS A 261 2.61 -24.62 10.12
CA LYS A 261 2.16 -25.96 10.49
C LYS A 261 0.81 -26.26 9.85
N GLN A 262 0.59 -27.54 9.58
CA GLN A 262 -0.72 -28.05 9.18
C GLN A 262 -1.72 -27.94 10.35
N GLY A 263 -2.96 -27.57 10.05
CA GLY A 263 -4.05 -27.51 11.02
C GLY A 263 -4.71 -26.14 11.09
N MET A 264 -5.87 -26.12 11.74
CA MET A 264 -6.61 -24.88 12.00
C MET A 264 -6.02 -24.16 13.22
N PRO A 265 -5.94 -22.82 13.21
CA PRO A 265 -5.58 -22.04 14.39
C PRO A 265 -6.50 -22.32 15.59
N ASP A 266 -5.99 -22.13 16.81
CA ASP A 266 -6.85 -22.17 18.00
C ASP A 266 -7.90 -21.04 17.93
N PRO A 267 -9.20 -21.32 18.15
CA PRO A 267 -10.26 -20.32 18.00
C PRO A 267 -10.08 -19.08 18.88
N ASP A 268 -9.71 -19.24 20.16
CA ASP A 268 -9.56 -18.11 21.07
C ASP A 268 -8.33 -17.27 20.72
N LYS A 269 -7.20 -17.88 20.32
CA LYS A 269 -6.02 -17.13 19.83
C LYS A 269 -6.31 -16.38 18.53
N PHE A 270 -6.96 -17.04 17.57
CA PHE A 270 -7.29 -16.46 16.29
C PHE A 270 -8.26 -15.28 16.44
N ALA A 271 -9.34 -15.49 17.21
CA ALA A 271 -10.31 -14.44 17.53
C ALA A 271 -9.67 -13.25 18.24
N SER A 272 -8.70 -13.48 19.14
CA SER A 272 -7.94 -12.43 19.81
C SER A 272 -7.21 -11.51 18.82
N LEU A 273 -6.47 -12.10 17.87
CA LEU A 273 -5.74 -11.33 16.86
C LEU A 273 -6.69 -10.63 15.87
N LEU A 274 -7.72 -11.33 15.40
CA LEU A 274 -8.70 -10.76 14.47
C LEU A 274 -9.48 -9.59 15.09
N SER A 275 -9.95 -9.76 16.32
CA SER A 275 -10.64 -8.69 17.06
C SER A 275 -9.72 -7.51 17.33
N THR A 276 -8.44 -7.77 17.66
CA THR A 276 -7.43 -6.72 17.82
C THR A 276 -7.21 -5.94 16.53
N MET A 277 -7.09 -6.61 15.38
CA MET A 277 -6.95 -5.98 14.06
C MET A 277 -8.16 -5.09 13.74
N HIS A 278 -9.38 -5.62 13.91
CA HIS A 278 -10.61 -4.87 13.70
C HIS A 278 -10.72 -3.64 14.62
N GLN A 279 -10.35 -3.78 15.89
CA GLN A 279 -10.43 -2.69 16.88
C GLN A 279 -9.34 -1.64 16.74
N LYS A 280 -8.11 -2.01 16.33
CA LYS A 280 -6.99 -1.07 16.20
C LYS A 280 -6.89 -0.38 14.83
N SER A 281 -7.46 -0.98 13.79
CA SER A 281 -7.46 -0.36 12.46
C SER A 281 -8.21 0.98 12.46
N VAL A 282 -7.71 1.94 11.67
CA VAL A 282 -8.27 3.29 11.55
C VAL A 282 -8.44 3.60 10.07
N SER A 283 -9.68 3.93 9.69
CA SER A 283 -9.99 4.33 8.32
C SER A 283 -9.78 5.84 8.13
N PRO A 284 -9.16 6.29 7.01
CA PRO A 284 -9.17 7.70 6.63
C PRO A 284 -10.58 8.17 6.22
N PRO A 285 -10.90 9.46 6.43
CA PRO A 285 -11.63 9.95 7.62
C PRO A 285 -12.91 9.14 7.96
N ASP A 286 -12.76 8.02 8.66
CA ASP A 286 -13.85 7.15 9.17
C ASP A 286 -14.87 6.70 8.09
N LYS A 287 -14.40 6.42 6.88
CA LYS A 287 -15.23 5.93 5.77
C LYS A 287 -15.08 4.43 5.53
N PHE A 288 -16.06 3.83 4.85
CA PHE A 288 -15.98 2.47 4.31
C PHE A 288 -15.32 2.49 2.93
N GLY A 289 -14.50 1.49 2.62
CA GLY A 289 -13.78 1.40 1.35
C GLY A 289 -12.27 1.21 1.51
N PHE A 290 -11.52 1.44 0.44
CA PHE A 290 -10.07 1.27 0.41
C PHE A 290 -9.44 2.21 -0.62
N HIS A 291 -8.17 2.57 -0.42
CA HIS A 291 -7.47 3.52 -1.29
C HIS A 291 -7.09 2.95 -2.66
N THR A 292 -7.11 1.62 -2.82
CA THR A 292 -6.82 0.93 -4.07
C THR A 292 -7.85 -0.16 -4.31
N THR A 293 -8.27 -0.37 -5.57
CA THR A 293 -9.09 -1.53 -5.94
C THR A 293 -8.41 -2.81 -5.49
N THR A 294 -9.12 -3.63 -4.73
CA THR A 294 -8.69 -4.97 -4.33
C THR A 294 -9.37 -6.04 -5.18
N TYR A 295 -8.83 -7.26 -5.16
CA TYR A 295 -9.29 -8.35 -6.01
C TYR A 295 -9.58 -9.58 -5.15
N ALA A 296 -10.78 -10.12 -5.27
CA ALA A 296 -11.14 -11.42 -4.69
C ALA A 296 -11.08 -12.46 -5.82
N GLY A 297 -10.08 -13.35 -5.77
CA GLY A 297 -9.65 -14.07 -6.96
C GLY A 297 -9.14 -13.12 -8.05
N ASN A 298 -9.61 -13.27 -9.28
CA ASN A 298 -9.26 -12.38 -10.40
C ASN A 298 -10.30 -11.27 -10.66
N LEU A 299 -11.34 -11.17 -9.82
CA LEU A 299 -12.43 -10.21 -9.99
C LEU A 299 -12.22 -8.96 -9.12
N PRO A 300 -12.34 -7.73 -9.69
CA PRO A 300 -12.16 -6.50 -8.94
C PRO A 300 -13.34 -6.24 -7.99
N GLN A 301 -13.02 -5.86 -6.75
CA GLN A 301 -14.00 -5.48 -5.73
C GLN A 301 -14.35 -4.00 -5.82
N TYR A 302 -15.60 -3.66 -5.47
CA TYR A 302 -15.98 -2.28 -5.22
C TYR A 302 -15.41 -1.83 -3.86
N VAL A 303 -14.61 -0.77 -3.87
CA VAL A 303 -13.93 -0.25 -2.67
C VAL A 303 -13.92 1.28 -2.60
N ALA A 304 -14.72 1.95 -3.42
CA ALA A 304 -14.78 3.41 -3.35
C ALA A 304 -15.31 3.87 -1.99
N TRP A 305 -14.86 5.05 -1.57
CA TRP A 305 -15.15 5.58 -0.24
C TRP A 305 -16.61 5.96 -0.07
N GLU A 306 -17.24 5.46 0.98
CA GLU A 306 -18.64 5.73 1.32
C GLU A 306 -18.79 6.05 2.81
N ASP A 307 -19.76 6.90 3.14
CA ASP A 307 -20.00 7.36 4.53
C ASP A 307 -20.86 6.40 5.35
N SER A 308 -21.63 5.52 4.71
CA SER A 308 -22.50 4.57 5.41
C SER A 308 -22.25 3.13 4.95
N TRP A 309 -22.35 2.20 5.90
CA TRP A 309 -22.17 0.78 5.61
C TRP A 309 -23.28 0.26 4.70
N GLU A 310 -24.52 0.71 4.90
CA GLU A 310 -25.65 0.36 4.01
C GLU A 310 -25.34 0.70 2.56
N THR A 311 -24.83 1.92 2.30
CA THR A 311 -24.53 2.39 0.95
C THR A 311 -23.37 1.63 0.34
N PHE A 312 -22.28 1.47 1.11
CA PHE A 312 -21.12 0.70 0.67
C PHE A 312 -21.51 -0.73 0.28
N PHE A 313 -22.20 -1.43 1.18
CA PHE A 313 -22.59 -2.82 0.97
C PHE A 313 -23.53 -2.95 -0.22
N ALA A 314 -24.52 -2.06 -0.38
CA ALA A 314 -25.41 -2.07 -1.53
C ALA A 314 -24.64 -1.93 -2.85
N LYS A 315 -23.70 -1.00 -2.93
CA LYS A 315 -22.87 -0.80 -4.14
C LYS A 315 -21.95 -2.00 -4.39
N SER A 316 -21.35 -2.58 -3.34
CA SER A 316 -20.56 -3.80 -3.48
C SER A 316 -21.40 -4.99 -3.93
N MET A 317 -22.61 -5.17 -3.41
CA MET A 317 -23.51 -6.25 -3.79
C MET A 317 -23.98 -6.07 -5.24
N ARG A 318 -24.24 -4.82 -5.66
CA ARG A 318 -24.59 -4.51 -7.05
C ARG A 318 -23.47 -4.95 -7.99
N ARG A 319 -22.22 -4.59 -7.65
CA ARG A 319 -21.06 -5.01 -8.44
C ARG A 319 -20.92 -6.53 -8.54
N ALA A 320 -21.17 -7.27 -7.45
CA ALA A 320 -21.13 -8.73 -7.47
C ALA A 320 -22.21 -9.33 -8.40
N LEU A 321 -23.43 -8.79 -8.37
CA LEU A 321 -24.51 -9.21 -9.27
C LEU A 321 -24.23 -8.85 -10.72
N ASP A 322 -23.68 -7.67 -10.98
CA ASP A 322 -23.30 -7.26 -12.34
C ASP A 322 -22.27 -8.24 -12.91
N LEU A 323 -21.29 -8.68 -12.11
CA LEU A 323 -20.31 -9.71 -12.50
C LEU A 323 -20.96 -11.07 -12.77
N GLU A 324 -21.91 -11.52 -11.94
CA GLU A 324 -22.66 -12.76 -12.18
C GLU A 324 -23.46 -12.69 -13.50
N ILE A 325 -24.11 -11.56 -13.76
CA ILE A 325 -24.86 -11.31 -15.01
C ILE A 325 -23.91 -11.24 -16.21
N GLU A 326 -22.74 -10.60 -16.09
CA GLU A 326 -21.71 -10.59 -17.13
C GLU A 326 -21.27 -12.02 -17.50
N MET A 327 -21.20 -12.92 -16.51
CA MET A 327 -20.73 -14.30 -16.71
C MET A 327 -21.82 -15.30 -17.14
N LYS A 328 -23.08 -15.11 -16.73
CA LYS A 328 -24.19 -16.04 -17.03
C LYS A 328 -25.26 -15.50 -17.96
N GLY A 329 -25.27 -14.19 -18.20
CA GLY A 329 -26.40 -13.51 -18.81
C GLY A 329 -27.50 -13.19 -17.81
N ASN A 330 -28.53 -12.52 -18.32
CA ASN A 330 -29.66 -12.04 -17.52
C ASN A 330 -30.54 -13.19 -17.00
N SER A 331 -31.20 -12.95 -15.87
CA SER A 331 -32.17 -13.87 -15.28
C SER A 331 -33.35 -13.10 -14.68
N ASP A 332 -34.55 -13.37 -15.18
CA ASP A 332 -35.79 -12.74 -14.70
C ASP A 332 -36.01 -13.02 -13.20
N GLU A 333 -35.64 -14.20 -12.73
CA GLU A 333 -35.69 -14.56 -11.31
C GLU A 333 -34.72 -13.71 -10.48
N LEU A 334 -33.48 -13.56 -10.98
CA LEU A 334 -32.48 -12.73 -10.32
C LEU A 334 -32.89 -11.26 -10.27
N ASP A 335 -33.55 -10.75 -11.31
CA ASP A 335 -34.05 -9.37 -11.37
C ASP A 335 -35.10 -9.11 -10.28
N VAL A 336 -36.08 -10.01 -10.13
CA VAL A 336 -37.13 -9.92 -9.10
C VAL A 336 -36.51 -9.98 -7.69
N LEU A 337 -35.59 -10.93 -7.47
CA LEU A 337 -34.91 -11.09 -6.17
C LEU A 337 -34.00 -9.89 -5.87
N SER A 338 -33.29 -9.37 -6.87
CA SER A 338 -32.44 -8.19 -6.75
C SER A 338 -33.26 -6.96 -6.37
N GLU A 339 -34.45 -6.79 -6.91
CA GLU A 339 -35.32 -5.68 -6.50
C GLU A 339 -35.68 -5.78 -4.99
N ALA A 340 -36.10 -6.97 -4.54
CA ALA A 340 -36.45 -7.19 -3.13
C ALA A 340 -35.24 -7.03 -2.19
N LEU A 341 -34.07 -7.52 -2.60
CA LEU A 341 -32.82 -7.42 -1.85
C LEU A 341 -32.46 -5.96 -1.56
N PHE A 342 -32.50 -5.10 -2.58
CA PHE A 342 -32.09 -3.71 -2.46
C PHE A 342 -33.16 -2.80 -1.86
N LYS A 343 -34.44 -3.05 -2.14
CA LYS A 343 -35.53 -2.21 -1.60
C LYS A 343 -35.92 -2.56 -0.18
N LYS A 344 -35.69 -3.81 0.26
CA LYS A 344 -36.18 -4.30 1.56
C LYS A 344 -35.08 -4.87 2.43
N VAL A 345 -34.38 -5.90 1.97
CA VAL A 345 -33.49 -6.72 2.82
C VAL A 345 -32.29 -5.92 3.31
N ILE A 346 -31.53 -5.30 2.39
CA ILE A 346 -30.36 -4.48 2.74
C ILE A 346 -30.75 -3.32 3.68
N PRO A 347 -31.76 -2.49 3.37
CA PRO A 347 -32.22 -1.45 4.29
C PRO A 347 -32.66 -1.98 5.66
N ARG A 348 -33.40 -3.10 5.71
CA ARG A 348 -33.91 -3.65 6.97
C ARG A 348 -32.80 -4.14 7.87
N LEU A 349 -31.75 -4.74 7.32
CA LEU A 349 -30.68 -5.37 8.10
C LEU A 349 -29.51 -4.43 8.40
N LEU A 350 -29.21 -3.48 7.50
CA LEU A 350 -28.00 -2.64 7.63
C LEU A 350 -28.30 -1.23 8.14
N ARG A 351 -29.41 -0.60 7.73
CA ARG A 351 -29.76 0.76 8.20
C ARG A 351 -29.84 0.88 9.73
N PRO A 352 -30.41 -0.10 10.46
CA PRO A 352 -30.46 -0.02 11.91
C PRO A 352 -29.09 0.08 12.56
N LEU A 353 -28.02 -0.44 11.96
CA LEU A 353 -26.67 -0.35 12.53
C LEU A 353 -26.18 1.09 12.73
N GLU A 354 -26.71 2.02 11.93
CA GLU A 354 -26.31 3.43 11.90
C GLU A 354 -27.50 4.36 12.22
N SER A 355 -28.60 3.82 12.77
CA SER A 355 -29.80 4.55 13.16
C SER A 355 -29.94 4.67 14.68
N ASP A 356 -30.82 5.55 15.17
CA ASP A 356 -31.10 5.74 16.60
C ASP A 356 -29.85 6.07 17.43
N GLY A 357 -28.93 6.86 16.83
CA GLY A 357 -27.67 7.27 17.46
C GLY A 357 -26.58 6.20 17.47
N ARG A 358 -26.80 5.06 16.80
CA ARG A 358 -25.78 4.02 16.60
C ARG A 358 -24.85 4.38 15.46
N THR A 359 -23.65 3.82 15.51
CA THR A 359 -22.60 4.01 14.50
C THR A 359 -21.89 2.69 14.27
N VAL A 360 -21.53 2.42 13.02
CA VAL A 360 -20.65 1.30 12.67
C VAL A 360 -19.24 1.82 12.54
N LYS A 361 -18.28 1.15 13.20
CA LYS A 361 -16.86 1.43 12.98
C LYS A 361 -16.41 0.78 11.66
N PRO A 362 -15.86 1.55 10.70
CA PRO A 362 -15.13 0.97 9.58
C PRO A 362 -13.87 0.27 10.09
N SER A 363 -13.89 -1.05 10.05
CA SER A 363 -12.82 -1.93 10.52
C SER A 363 -12.14 -2.56 9.31
N LEU A 364 -10.81 -2.61 9.31
CA LEU A 364 -10.06 -3.27 8.25
C LEU A 364 -10.39 -4.77 8.27
N VAL A 365 -11.09 -5.26 7.24
CA VAL A 365 -11.36 -6.70 7.06
C VAL A 365 -10.31 -7.32 6.14
N HIS A 366 -10.08 -8.62 6.29
CA HIS A 366 -9.22 -9.39 5.40
C HIS A 366 -9.85 -9.53 4.01
N GLY A 367 -11.18 -9.74 3.95
CA GLY A 367 -11.97 -9.69 2.72
C GLY A 367 -12.04 -11.01 1.94
N ASP A 368 -11.17 -11.98 2.26
CA ASP A 368 -11.24 -13.37 1.79
C ASP A 368 -10.76 -14.35 2.88
N LEU A 369 -11.30 -14.23 4.10
CA LEU A 369 -10.80 -15.01 5.23
C LEU A 369 -11.49 -16.36 5.34
N TRP A 370 -10.83 -17.40 4.89
CA TRP A 370 -11.25 -18.81 5.02
C TRP A 370 -10.04 -19.67 5.37
N HIS A 371 -10.25 -20.95 5.73
CA HIS A 371 -9.18 -21.74 6.34
C HIS A 371 -7.91 -21.90 5.50
N ALA A 372 -7.99 -21.79 4.17
CA ALA A 372 -6.81 -21.89 3.31
C ALA A 372 -5.99 -20.59 3.27
N ASN A 373 -6.56 -19.48 3.75
CA ASN A 373 -5.92 -18.17 3.90
C ASN A 373 -5.54 -17.88 5.36
N ALA A 374 -5.50 -18.93 6.19
CA ALA A 374 -5.06 -18.88 7.57
C ALA A 374 -4.11 -20.04 7.88
N GLY A 375 -3.19 -19.83 8.81
CA GLY A 375 -2.21 -20.83 9.20
C GLY A 375 -1.72 -20.67 10.62
N ILE A 376 -0.88 -21.61 11.06
CA ILE A 376 -0.18 -21.53 12.34
C ILE A 376 1.30 -21.35 12.07
N ASP A 377 1.85 -20.23 12.52
CA ASP A 377 3.28 -19.96 12.42
C ASP A 377 4.10 -21.04 13.14
N ALA A 378 5.05 -21.65 12.44
CA ALA A 378 5.78 -22.79 12.97
C ALA A 378 6.70 -22.42 14.14
N GLN A 379 7.21 -21.18 14.15
CA GLN A 379 8.16 -20.69 15.15
C GLN A 379 7.46 -20.21 16.42
N SER A 380 6.51 -19.29 16.29
CA SER A 380 5.81 -18.66 17.41
C SER A 380 4.58 -19.44 17.88
N ASN A 381 4.09 -20.37 17.06
CA ASN A 381 2.84 -21.11 17.29
C ASN A 381 1.62 -20.18 17.45
N GLN A 382 1.66 -19.02 16.78
CA GLN A 382 0.59 -18.03 16.69
C GLN A 382 -0.17 -18.18 15.36
N PRO A 383 -1.44 -17.78 15.30
CA PRO A 383 -2.17 -17.68 14.04
C PRO A 383 -1.56 -16.67 13.07
N LEU A 384 -1.65 -16.96 11.78
CA LEU A 384 -1.31 -16.07 10.67
C LEU A 384 -2.47 -16.02 9.67
N ILE A 385 -2.61 -14.88 9.00
CA ILE A 385 -3.47 -14.69 7.82
C ILE A 385 -2.64 -14.19 6.63
N PHE A 386 -3.07 -14.53 5.43
CA PHE A 386 -2.39 -14.21 4.17
C PHE A 386 -3.38 -14.22 3.01
N ASP A 387 -2.97 -13.73 1.83
CA ASP A 387 -3.83 -13.64 0.63
C ASP A 387 -5.02 -12.69 0.82
N ALA A 388 -4.78 -11.54 1.46
CA ALA A 388 -5.81 -10.56 1.78
C ALA A 388 -6.27 -9.72 0.58
N CYS A 389 -7.54 -9.37 0.57
CA CYS A 389 -8.16 -8.43 -0.37
C CYS A 389 -8.95 -7.35 0.39
N CYS A 390 -8.22 -6.60 1.22
CA CYS A 390 -8.75 -5.74 2.26
C CYS A 390 -9.64 -4.60 1.78
N PHE A 391 -10.49 -4.16 2.70
CA PHE A 391 -11.13 -2.85 2.71
C PHE A 391 -11.64 -2.55 4.12
N PHE A 392 -12.06 -1.31 4.39
CA PHE A 392 -12.72 -0.95 5.65
C PHE A 392 -14.22 -1.24 5.56
N ALA A 393 -14.71 -2.06 6.47
CA ALA A 393 -16.07 -2.62 6.47
C ALA A 393 -16.66 -2.67 7.89
N HIS A 394 -17.94 -3.05 8.00
CA HIS A 394 -18.46 -3.55 9.27
C HIS A 394 -17.76 -4.87 9.62
N SER A 395 -17.24 -5.02 10.85
CA SER A 395 -16.45 -6.20 11.22
C SER A 395 -17.19 -7.54 11.08
N GLU A 396 -18.51 -7.58 11.26
CA GLU A 396 -19.31 -8.81 11.08
C GLU A 396 -19.33 -9.31 9.63
N TYR A 397 -18.93 -8.47 8.67
CA TYR A 397 -18.80 -8.83 7.26
C TYR A 397 -17.91 -10.06 7.06
N GLU A 398 -16.82 -10.17 7.82
CA GLU A 398 -15.85 -11.28 7.71
C GLU A 398 -16.52 -12.65 7.93
N PHE A 399 -17.54 -12.70 8.80
CA PHE A 399 -18.22 -13.95 9.13
C PHE A 399 -19.11 -14.46 8.00
N GLY A 400 -19.47 -13.62 7.02
CA GLY A 400 -20.17 -14.06 5.82
C GLY A 400 -19.40 -15.15 5.08
N GLN A 401 -18.07 -15.00 4.97
CA GLN A 401 -17.17 -15.98 4.36
C GLN A 401 -17.07 -17.28 5.19
N TRP A 402 -17.46 -17.26 6.46
CA TRP A 402 -17.34 -18.43 7.35
C TRP A 402 -18.59 -19.32 7.35
N ARG A 403 -19.71 -18.82 6.80
CA ARG A 403 -20.98 -19.55 6.78
C ARG A 403 -20.93 -20.83 5.96
N PRO A 404 -20.29 -20.89 4.77
CA PRO A 404 -20.15 -22.16 4.06
C PRO A 404 -19.25 -23.14 4.84
N ALA A 405 -19.74 -24.35 5.07
CA ALA A 405 -19.00 -25.37 5.84
C ALA A 405 -17.63 -25.72 5.24
N CYS A 406 -17.48 -25.59 3.91
CA CYS A 406 -16.21 -25.78 3.19
C CYS A 406 -15.12 -24.78 3.62
N ASN A 407 -15.48 -23.64 4.20
CA ASN A 407 -14.55 -22.59 4.62
C ASN A 407 -13.97 -22.84 6.03
N ARG A 408 -14.52 -23.81 6.78
CA ARG A 408 -13.99 -24.43 8.02
C ARG A 408 -13.75 -23.51 9.23
N PHE A 409 -14.26 -22.29 9.24
CA PHE A 409 -14.35 -21.45 10.44
C PHE A 409 -15.74 -21.59 11.06
N GLY A 410 -15.92 -22.55 11.97
CA GLY A 410 -17.22 -22.86 12.57
C GLY A 410 -17.69 -21.87 13.64
N ASP A 411 -18.85 -22.18 14.23
CA ASP A 411 -19.48 -21.40 15.31
C ASP A 411 -18.53 -21.12 16.48
N GLU A 412 -17.56 -22.00 16.73
CA GLU A 412 -16.56 -21.82 17.78
C GLU A 412 -15.67 -20.58 17.57
N TYR A 413 -15.39 -20.20 16.32
CA TYR A 413 -14.60 -18.98 16.02
C TYR A 413 -15.43 -17.72 16.16
N ILE A 414 -16.68 -17.74 15.70
CA ILE A 414 -17.62 -16.63 15.87
C ILE A 414 -17.89 -16.42 17.37
N ALA A 415 -18.12 -17.50 18.12
CA ALA A 415 -18.30 -17.45 19.56
C ALA A 415 -17.05 -16.90 20.28
N ALA A 416 -15.85 -17.34 19.90
CA ALA A 416 -14.60 -16.81 20.44
C ALA A 416 -14.43 -15.31 20.16
N TYR A 417 -14.73 -14.85 18.94
CA TYR A 417 -14.68 -13.43 18.57
C TYR A 417 -15.69 -12.61 19.37
N ASN A 418 -16.93 -13.10 19.52
CA ASN A 418 -17.99 -12.40 20.23
C ASN A 418 -17.78 -12.31 21.75
N LYS A 419 -16.82 -13.04 22.33
CA LYS A 419 -16.34 -12.80 23.71
C LYS A 419 -15.53 -11.51 23.83
N LEU A 420 -14.91 -11.06 22.74
CA LEU A 420 -13.92 -9.98 22.70
C LEU A 420 -14.48 -8.69 22.09
N ALA A 421 -15.41 -8.81 21.15
CA ALA A 421 -16.12 -7.69 20.53
C ALA A 421 -17.63 -7.91 20.63
N GLN A 422 -18.38 -6.84 20.88
CA GLN A 422 -19.83 -6.94 21.00
C GLN A 422 -20.49 -7.14 19.64
N ILE A 423 -21.48 -8.03 19.58
CA ILE A 423 -22.41 -8.13 18.45
C ILE A 423 -23.10 -6.77 18.25
N SER A 424 -23.11 -6.27 17.02
CA SER A 424 -23.69 -4.98 16.68
C SER A 424 -25.20 -4.99 16.90
N ALA A 425 -25.74 -3.92 17.47
CA ALA A 425 -27.17 -3.76 17.68
C ALA A 425 -27.88 -3.35 16.37
N PRO A 426 -29.07 -3.92 16.04
CA PRO A 426 -29.87 -4.84 16.84
C PRO A 426 -29.32 -6.26 16.79
N LYS A 427 -29.26 -6.94 17.96
CA LYS A 427 -28.65 -8.27 18.05
C LYS A 427 -29.54 -9.35 17.42
N GLU A 428 -30.85 -9.13 17.41
CA GLU A 428 -31.84 -9.97 16.76
C GLU A 428 -31.65 -10.07 15.25
N ASP A 429 -30.97 -9.08 14.64
CA ASP A 429 -30.69 -9.06 13.20
C ASP A 429 -29.33 -9.72 12.86
N PHE A 430 -28.56 -10.19 13.84
CA PHE A 430 -27.19 -10.69 13.64
C PHE A 430 -27.13 -11.82 12.60
N GLU A 431 -27.93 -12.88 12.76
CA GLU A 431 -27.96 -14.00 11.81
C GLU A 431 -28.40 -13.55 10.41
N GLY A 432 -29.39 -12.65 10.33
CA GLY A 432 -29.84 -12.09 9.05
C GLY A 432 -28.73 -11.31 8.34
N ARG A 433 -27.90 -10.57 9.09
CA ARG A 433 -26.72 -9.89 8.53
C ARG A 433 -25.67 -10.89 8.05
N LEU A 434 -25.44 -11.98 8.77
CA LEU A 434 -24.46 -13.00 8.34
C LEU A 434 -24.91 -13.69 7.06
N ASP A 435 -26.20 -14.01 6.93
CA ASP A 435 -26.75 -14.57 5.69
C ASP A 435 -26.67 -13.56 4.53
N LEU A 436 -26.89 -12.27 4.79
CA LEU A 436 -26.72 -11.21 3.80
C LEU A 436 -25.25 -11.08 3.35
N TYR A 437 -24.30 -11.12 4.28
CA TYR A 437 -22.87 -11.07 3.95
C TYR A 437 -22.42 -12.32 3.21
N ARG A 438 -22.88 -13.51 3.63
CA ARG A 438 -22.67 -14.77 2.90
C ARG A 438 -23.15 -14.65 1.45
N LEU A 439 -24.37 -14.14 1.23
CA LEU A 439 -24.92 -13.99 -0.13
C LEU A 439 -23.98 -13.18 -1.04
N ARG A 440 -23.30 -12.16 -0.51
CA ARG A 440 -22.28 -11.42 -1.27
C ARG A 440 -21.14 -12.35 -1.69
N PHE A 441 -20.56 -13.08 -0.74
CA PHE A 441 -19.46 -14.00 -1.01
C PHE A 441 -19.86 -15.10 -2.01
N ASP A 442 -21.01 -15.74 -1.83
CA ASP A 442 -21.49 -16.80 -2.71
C ASP A 442 -21.74 -16.27 -4.14
N THR A 443 -22.33 -15.07 -4.27
CA THR A 443 -22.50 -14.42 -5.58
C THR A 443 -21.15 -14.17 -6.26
N HIS A 444 -20.15 -13.74 -5.50
CA HIS A 444 -18.81 -13.52 -6.01
C HIS A 444 -18.12 -14.82 -6.43
N VAL A 445 -18.23 -15.88 -5.62
CA VAL A 445 -17.71 -17.22 -5.92
C VAL A 445 -18.37 -17.77 -7.20
N SER A 446 -19.68 -17.60 -7.36
CA SER A 446 -20.40 -18.05 -8.55
C SER A 446 -19.95 -17.35 -9.83
N ALA A 447 -19.65 -16.04 -9.75
CA ALA A 447 -19.09 -15.28 -10.87
C ALA A 447 -17.63 -15.64 -11.16
N LEU A 448 -16.85 -15.99 -10.12
CA LEU A 448 -15.43 -16.32 -10.24
C LEU A 448 -15.18 -17.68 -10.89
N PHE A 449 -15.97 -18.69 -10.54
CA PHE A 449 -15.77 -20.08 -10.97
C PHE A 449 -16.83 -20.52 -11.99
N VAL A 450 -16.80 -19.91 -13.18
CA VAL A 450 -17.83 -20.11 -14.21
C VAL A 450 -18.02 -21.58 -14.61
N ASP A 451 -16.93 -22.36 -14.61
CA ASP A 451 -16.90 -23.75 -15.07
C ASP A 451 -17.01 -24.81 -13.94
N ASP A 452 -17.09 -24.40 -12.66
CA ASP A 452 -17.19 -25.33 -11.51
C ASP A 452 -18.59 -25.29 -10.88
N GLU A 453 -19.50 -26.12 -11.37
CA GLU A 453 -20.88 -26.18 -10.92
C GLU A 453 -21.01 -26.44 -9.39
N THR A 454 -20.05 -27.11 -8.77
CA THR A 454 -20.07 -27.40 -7.33
C THR A 454 -19.78 -26.15 -6.51
N LEU A 455 -18.84 -25.31 -6.95
CA LEU A 455 -18.57 -24.03 -6.29
C LEU A 455 -19.67 -23.00 -6.55
N ARG A 456 -20.36 -23.10 -7.69
CA ARG A 456 -21.43 -22.17 -8.07
C ARG A 456 -22.77 -22.40 -7.37
N THR A 457 -23.00 -23.60 -6.83
CA THR A 457 -24.28 -24.01 -6.21
C THR A 457 -24.24 -24.03 -4.68
N GLN A 458 -23.10 -23.66 -4.08
CA GLN A 458 -22.96 -23.40 -2.63
C GLN A 458 -23.73 -22.16 -2.20
#